data_AF-A0A3B8N5K5-F1
#
_entry.id   AF-A0A3B8N5K5-F1
#
_cell.length_a   1.000
_cell.length_b   1.000
_cell.length_c   1.000
_cell.angle_alpha   90.00
_cell.angle_beta   90.00
_cell.angle_gamma   90.00
#
_symmetry.space_group_name_H-M   'P 1'
#
loop_
_entity.id
_entity.type
_entity.pdbx_description
1 polymer ?
#
loop_
_entity_poly.entity_id
_entity_poly.type
_entity_poly.pdbx_seq_one_letter_code
_entity_poly.pdbx_strand_id
1 'polypeptide(L)'
;MNLIYQIGRFDPKFLNKLNFKIEGKDYFSSLTGLAYREFIKENKQEEAKLVLVFPASLLINKGAIENIPENYADFKQKLSKFLDGDLSEKESYYKNPYPYFKLHPHSKEADGFTVIHSLGEFGGFQFDATFDELVLEIFLDIVSRYRERPFNKLFIDISSGLNFHVTALLEGAKLFYTFYKLQNFLKDHSPLEVYLIFSDPIIGAPTPSKNFYEIHKTKLDVKTFFEYPQKPEGINVKIREDKIILEQTYDNFIKSLATINDKLDENLKREFKEKLNPLFSYGYLFYSAIKNNVPLVLYTFKYDNLEKIEDGITFLITKTKDLLSNTFQKPAGLEVDSFKKAFFMLALYKGIVKALKEKGITQKPEVTVAELKAIFIKDKPTLYDSFNLLLNSWYLGRELHNNFIKDEIKVKFTSEYKPLTEFIEGKYEGGCDKADKRNFLAHCGFERTCVEVKKDGETIYLRYKPGNETKKKILEILFEI
;
A
#
# COMPACT_ATOMS: atom_id res chain seq x y z
N MET A 1 13.67 8.64 12.66
CA MET A 1 12.77 8.06 13.68
C MET A 1 12.65 6.57 13.45
N ASN A 2 12.64 5.80 14.54
CA ASN A 2 12.41 4.36 14.60
C ASN A 2 11.06 4.08 15.26
N LEU A 3 10.34 3.07 14.78
CA LEU A 3 9.06 2.66 15.36
C LEU A 3 9.10 1.18 15.72
N ILE A 4 8.67 0.84 16.93
CA ILE A 4 8.62 -0.53 17.45
C ILE A 4 7.16 -0.89 17.70
N TYR A 5 6.70 -2.02 17.18
CA TYR A 5 5.40 -2.60 17.47
C TYR A 5 5.55 -3.85 18.31
N GLN A 6 4.76 -3.96 19.38
CA GLN A 6 4.74 -5.14 20.23
C GLN A 6 3.30 -5.45 20.66
N ILE A 7 2.92 -6.74 20.70
CA ILE A 7 1.65 -7.14 21.33
C ILE A 7 1.75 -6.89 22.85
N GLY A 8 0.80 -6.14 23.38
CA GLY A 8 0.72 -5.86 24.81
C GLY A 8 0.49 -7.12 25.65
N ARG A 9 1.00 -7.10 26.89
CA ARG A 9 0.89 -8.20 27.85
C ARG A 9 0.01 -7.86 29.03
N PHE A 10 -0.78 -8.84 29.46
CA PHE A 10 -1.61 -8.79 30.66
C PHE A 10 -1.74 -10.19 31.28
N ASP A 11 -0.59 -10.83 31.50
CA ASP A 11 -0.47 -12.05 32.29
C ASP A 11 -0.16 -11.72 33.77
N PRO A 12 -0.26 -12.66 34.73
CA PRO A 12 0.00 -12.38 36.15
C PRO A 12 1.33 -11.73 36.48
N LYS A 13 2.34 -11.83 35.59
CA LYS A 13 3.67 -11.27 35.76
C LYS A 13 3.96 -10.13 34.78
N PHE A 14 2.93 -9.49 34.20
CA PHE A 14 3.10 -8.49 33.15
C PHE A 14 3.96 -7.29 33.58
N LEU A 15 3.98 -6.94 34.88
CA LEU A 15 4.82 -5.86 35.42
C LEU A 15 6.22 -6.31 35.86
N ASN A 16 6.50 -7.62 35.85
CA ASN A 16 7.79 -8.11 36.30
C ASN A 16 8.87 -7.65 35.32
N LYS A 17 9.85 -6.93 35.84
CA LYS A 17 11.03 -6.54 35.08
C LYS A 17 11.96 -7.73 34.91
N LEU A 18 12.48 -7.88 33.70
CA LEU A 18 13.45 -8.88 33.30
C LEU A 18 14.70 -8.17 32.80
N ASN A 19 15.84 -8.85 32.91
CA ASN A 19 17.08 -8.36 32.34
C ASN A 19 17.21 -8.85 30.90
N PHE A 20 17.23 -7.92 29.95
CA PHE A 20 17.41 -8.21 28.53
C PHE A 20 18.82 -7.84 28.09
N LYS A 21 19.43 -8.68 27.25
CA LYS A 21 20.75 -8.42 26.69
C LYS A 21 20.64 -8.09 25.20
N ILE A 22 21.15 -6.92 24.81
CA ILE A 22 21.13 -6.44 23.42
C ILE A 22 22.54 -6.01 23.05
N GLU A 23 23.15 -6.67 22.06
CA GLU A 23 24.51 -6.36 21.58
C GLU A 23 25.53 -6.22 22.73
N GLY A 24 25.44 -7.12 23.73
CA GLY A 24 26.35 -7.14 24.89
C GLY A 24 25.97 -6.23 26.06
N LYS A 25 24.95 -5.39 25.94
CA LYS A 25 24.47 -4.46 26.99
C LYS A 25 23.19 -4.95 27.66
N ASP A 26 23.08 -4.69 28.96
CA ASP A 26 21.97 -5.14 29.81
C ASP A 26 20.91 -4.04 29.98
N TYR A 27 19.63 -4.42 29.86
CA TYR A 27 18.47 -3.55 29.90
C TYR A 27 17.39 -4.15 30.81
N PHE A 28 17.04 -3.46 31.89
CA PHE A 28 16.06 -3.95 32.86
C PHE A 28 14.66 -3.38 32.61
N SER A 29 13.74 -4.21 32.10
CA SER A 29 12.44 -3.76 31.59
C SER A 29 11.35 -4.83 31.72
N SER A 30 10.07 -4.44 31.77
CA SER A 30 8.93 -5.37 31.76
C SER A 30 8.58 -5.89 30.36
N LEU A 31 8.95 -5.15 29.31
CA LEU A 31 8.71 -5.51 27.92
C LEU A 31 10.00 -5.45 27.10
N THR A 32 10.14 -6.40 26.17
CA THR A 32 11.23 -6.44 25.19
C THR A 32 11.27 -5.16 24.35
N GLY A 33 10.14 -4.67 23.85
CA GLY A 33 10.08 -3.45 23.05
C GLY A 33 10.49 -2.20 23.83
N LEU A 34 10.24 -2.15 25.15
CA LEU A 34 10.74 -1.08 26.03
C LEU A 34 12.27 -1.15 26.17
N ALA A 35 12.83 -2.34 26.44
CA ALA A 35 14.28 -2.54 26.50
C ALA A 35 14.97 -2.14 25.19
N TYR A 36 14.39 -2.56 24.05
CA TYR A 36 14.92 -2.28 22.74
C TYR A 36 14.81 -0.80 22.35
N ARG A 37 13.75 -0.11 22.78
CA ARG A 37 13.61 1.35 22.62
C ARG A 37 14.75 2.09 23.34
N GLU A 38 15.03 1.73 24.59
CA GLU A 38 16.12 2.34 25.35
C GLU A 38 17.49 2.05 24.73
N PHE A 39 17.72 0.82 24.26
CA PHE A 39 18.91 0.47 23.50
C PHE A 39 19.15 1.37 22.27
N ILE A 40 18.11 1.67 21.48
CA ILE A 40 18.25 2.55 20.31
C ILE A 40 18.60 3.98 20.75
N LYS A 41 17.90 4.51 21.77
CA LYS A 41 18.12 5.87 22.26
C LYS A 41 19.55 6.07 22.77
N GLU A 42 20.05 5.12 23.56
CA GLU A 42 21.39 5.20 24.14
C GLU A 42 22.51 5.01 23.12
N ASN A 43 22.41 3.98 22.26
CA ASN A 43 23.53 3.56 21.41
C ASN A 43 23.60 4.27 20.07
N LYS A 44 22.45 4.65 19.50
CA LYS A 44 22.40 5.21 18.15
C LYS A 44 22.11 6.71 18.16
N GLN A 45 21.79 7.28 19.32
CA GLN A 45 21.30 8.65 19.45
C GLN A 45 20.15 8.93 18.47
N GLU A 46 19.35 7.89 18.16
CA GLU A 46 18.22 7.97 17.26
C GLU A 46 16.92 7.98 18.08
N GLU A 47 15.94 8.76 17.64
CA GLU A 47 14.59 8.71 18.22
C GLU A 47 13.95 7.34 17.96
N ALA A 48 13.41 6.72 19.01
CA ALA A 48 12.66 5.46 18.95
C ALA A 48 11.36 5.57 19.75
N LYS A 49 10.27 5.09 19.15
CA LYS A 49 8.93 5.06 19.75
C LYS A 49 8.41 3.63 19.81
N LEU A 50 7.75 3.29 20.92
CA LEU A 50 7.05 2.01 21.11
C LEU A 50 5.54 2.21 20.95
N VAL A 51 4.92 1.39 20.10
CA VAL A 51 3.47 1.26 19.95
C VAL A 51 3.04 -0.12 20.43
N LEU A 52 2.11 -0.15 21.38
CA LEU A 52 1.52 -1.40 21.85
C LEU A 52 0.27 -1.74 21.04
N VAL A 53 0.17 -2.99 20.61
CA VAL A 53 -1.03 -3.54 20.00
C VAL A 53 -1.76 -4.35 21.06
N PHE A 54 -2.93 -3.88 21.47
CA PHE A 54 -3.74 -4.53 22.47
C PHE A 54 -4.91 -5.26 21.81
N PRO A 55 -4.99 -6.59 21.94
CA PRO A 55 -6.22 -7.30 21.63
C PRO A 55 -7.33 -6.91 22.61
N ALA A 56 -8.54 -6.68 22.12
CA ALA A 56 -9.70 -6.39 22.96
C ALA A 56 -9.98 -7.46 24.02
N SER A 57 -9.59 -8.73 23.83
CA SER A 57 -9.75 -9.75 24.87
C SER A 57 -8.72 -9.68 26.00
N LEU A 58 -7.64 -8.91 25.83
CA LEU A 58 -6.44 -9.00 26.68
C LEU A 58 -6.75 -8.74 28.16
N LEU A 59 -7.64 -7.80 28.47
CA LEU A 59 -7.97 -7.41 29.85
C LEU A 59 -8.83 -8.44 30.59
N ILE A 60 -9.30 -9.48 29.91
CA ILE A 60 -10.16 -10.52 30.49
C ILE A 60 -9.26 -11.63 31.07
N ASN A 61 -8.48 -11.26 32.08
CA ASN A 61 -7.58 -12.16 32.79
C ASN A 61 -7.66 -11.92 34.30
N LYS A 62 -8.46 -12.73 35.00
CA LYS A 62 -8.67 -12.62 36.46
C LYS A 62 -7.36 -12.74 37.24
N GLY A 63 -6.49 -13.69 36.85
CA GLY A 63 -5.20 -13.89 37.51
C GLY A 63 -4.27 -12.68 37.38
N ALA A 64 -4.33 -11.94 36.26
CA ALA A 64 -3.57 -10.70 36.12
C ALA A 64 -4.10 -9.58 37.02
N ILE A 65 -5.42 -9.51 37.19
CA ILE A 65 -6.09 -8.46 37.98
C ILE A 65 -5.78 -8.57 39.46
N GLU A 66 -5.77 -9.78 40.00
CA GLU A 66 -5.41 -10.07 41.39
C GLU A 66 -3.99 -9.59 41.72
N ASN A 67 -3.09 -9.59 40.72
CA ASN A 67 -1.70 -9.17 40.86
C ASN A 67 -1.47 -7.68 40.51
N ILE A 68 -2.52 -6.89 40.25
CA ILE A 68 -2.36 -5.44 40.03
C ILE A 68 -1.97 -4.76 41.35
N PRO A 69 -0.83 -4.05 41.40
CA PRO A 69 -0.41 -3.30 42.58
C PRO A 69 -1.37 -2.15 42.94
N GLU A 70 -1.44 -1.80 44.23
CA GLU A 70 -2.35 -0.77 44.75
C GLU A 70 -2.11 0.64 44.15
N ASN A 71 -0.90 0.95 43.69
CA ASN A 71 -0.62 2.21 42.99
C ASN A 71 -1.28 2.30 41.60
N TYR A 72 -1.95 1.23 41.15
CA TYR A 72 -2.82 1.20 39.97
C TYR A 72 -4.29 0.90 40.35
N ALA A 73 -4.73 1.31 41.54
CA ALA A 73 -6.10 1.08 42.05
C ALA A 73 -7.20 1.51 41.07
N ASP A 74 -7.07 2.67 40.42
CA ASP A 74 -8.06 3.15 39.44
C ASP A 74 -8.24 2.18 38.26
N PHE A 75 -7.13 1.62 37.77
CA PHE A 75 -7.15 0.64 36.70
C PHE A 75 -7.81 -0.66 37.18
N LYS A 76 -7.38 -1.17 38.34
CA LYS A 76 -7.96 -2.36 38.98
C LYS A 76 -9.47 -2.22 39.17
N GLN A 77 -9.92 -1.09 39.72
CA GLN A 77 -11.34 -0.79 39.94
C GLN A 77 -12.11 -0.73 38.62
N LYS A 78 -11.56 -0.09 37.58
CA LYS A 78 -12.22 -0.01 36.27
C LYS A 78 -12.34 -1.39 35.62
N LEU A 79 -11.36 -2.28 35.81
CA LEU A 79 -11.43 -3.65 35.30
C LEU A 79 -12.47 -4.50 36.05
N SER A 80 -12.45 -4.47 37.38
CA SER A 80 -13.45 -5.20 38.19
C SER A 80 -14.88 -4.78 37.83
N LYS A 81 -15.12 -3.48 37.60
CA LYS A 81 -16.44 -2.98 37.21
C LYS A 81 -17.00 -3.57 35.92
N PHE A 82 -16.19 -3.88 34.89
CA PHE A 82 -16.75 -4.45 33.65
C PHE A 82 -16.76 -5.98 33.65
N LEU A 83 -15.86 -6.62 34.40
CA LEU A 83 -15.84 -8.08 34.53
C LEU A 83 -16.96 -8.59 35.42
N ASP A 84 -17.22 -7.88 36.53
CA ASP A 84 -18.27 -8.19 37.50
C ASP A 84 -19.54 -7.34 37.28
N GLY A 85 -19.51 -6.44 36.30
CA GLY A 85 -20.59 -5.51 35.97
C GLY A 85 -21.80 -6.15 35.30
N ASP A 86 -22.87 -5.37 35.24
CA ASP A 86 -24.07 -5.73 34.49
C ASP A 86 -23.83 -5.69 32.95
N LEU A 87 -24.85 -6.05 32.19
CA LEU A 87 -24.79 -6.10 30.72
C LEU A 87 -24.37 -4.75 30.11
N SER A 88 -24.66 -3.62 30.74
CA SER A 88 -24.39 -2.30 30.18
C SER A 88 -22.90 -1.96 30.14
N GLU A 89 -22.12 -2.36 31.16
CA GLU A 89 -20.67 -2.15 31.18
C GLU A 89 -19.97 -3.07 30.16
N LYS A 90 -20.48 -4.28 29.95
CA LYS A 90 -19.97 -5.19 28.91
C LYS A 90 -20.22 -4.66 27.51
N GLU A 91 -21.43 -4.17 27.23
CA GLU A 91 -21.75 -3.52 25.95
C GLU A 91 -20.90 -2.27 25.70
N SER A 92 -20.67 -1.47 26.75
CA SER A 92 -19.77 -0.32 26.71
C SER A 92 -18.34 -0.72 26.33
N TYR A 93 -17.83 -1.82 26.91
CA TYR A 93 -16.52 -2.36 26.56
C TYR A 93 -16.43 -2.81 25.10
N TYR A 94 -17.41 -3.58 24.62
CA TYR A 94 -17.45 -4.01 23.21
C TYR A 94 -17.56 -2.84 22.25
N LYS A 95 -18.27 -1.76 22.62
CA LYS A 95 -18.38 -0.58 21.79
C LYS A 95 -17.07 0.21 21.74
N ASN A 96 -16.38 0.35 22.88
CA ASN A 96 -15.13 1.09 22.93
C ASN A 96 -14.20 0.63 24.07
N PRO A 97 -13.21 -0.23 23.77
CA PRO A 97 -12.25 -0.71 24.76
C PRO A 97 -11.11 0.28 25.06
N TYR A 98 -10.89 1.32 24.24
CA TYR A 98 -9.76 2.25 24.39
C TYR A 98 -9.64 2.92 25.77
N PRO A 99 -10.72 3.38 26.42
CA PRO A 99 -10.64 3.98 27.75
C PRO A 99 -10.04 3.05 28.80
N TYR A 100 -10.26 1.73 28.68
CA TYR A 100 -9.73 0.73 29.60
C TYR A 100 -8.22 0.55 29.37
N PHE A 101 -7.80 0.41 28.11
CA PHE A 101 -6.39 0.28 27.75
C PHE A 101 -5.58 1.54 28.02
N LYS A 102 -6.19 2.74 27.99
CA LYS A 102 -5.52 3.99 28.35
C LYS A 102 -5.03 3.99 29.81
N LEU A 103 -5.71 3.27 30.70
CA LEU A 103 -5.33 3.16 32.11
C LEU A 103 -4.27 2.08 32.36
N HIS A 104 -4.03 1.19 31.40
CA HIS A 104 -3.08 0.09 31.53
C HIS A 104 -1.66 0.61 31.82
N PRO A 105 -0.90 0.01 32.76
CA PRO A 105 0.44 0.49 33.14
C PRO A 105 1.39 0.70 31.95
N HIS A 106 1.51 -0.30 31.07
CA HIS A 106 2.36 -0.20 29.88
C HIS A 106 1.92 0.88 28.88
N SER A 107 0.65 1.28 28.86
CA SER A 107 0.19 2.39 28.01
C SER A 107 0.73 3.75 28.48
N LYS A 108 1.13 3.86 29.75
CA LYS A 108 1.78 5.05 30.30
C LYS A 108 3.28 5.10 29.98
N GLU A 109 3.89 3.96 29.69
CA GLU A 109 5.32 3.84 29.37
C GLU A 109 5.61 3.85 27.86
N ALA A 110 4.66 3.36 27.06
CA ALA A 110 4.73 3.36 25.60
C ALA A 110 4.43 4.75 25.03
N ASP A 111 4.88 4.99 23.79
CA ASP A 111 4.67 6.25 23.06
C ASP A 111 3.27 6.30 22.38
N GLY A 112 2.59 5.16 22.31
CA GLY A 112 1.22 5.03 21.86
C GLY A 112 0.72 3.60 21.94
N PHE A 113 -0.56 3.41 21.68
CA PHE A 113 -1.14 2.08 21.52
C PHE A 113 -2.27 2.10 20.50
N THR A 114 -2.65 0.92 20.04
CA THR A 114 -3.86 0.66 19.26
C THR A 114 -4.57 -0.55 19.84
N VAL A 115 -5.91 -0.57 19.76
CA VAL A 115 -6.72 -1.72 20.17
C VAL A 115 -7.24 -2.38 18.91
N ILE A 116 -7.04 -3.69 18.81
CA ILE A 116 -7.51 -4.55 17.72
C ILE A 116 -8.59 -5.51 18.22
N HIS A 117 -9.39 -6.03 17.31
CA HIS A 117 -10.36 -7.07 17.61
C HIS A 117 -9.69 -8.34 18.16
N SER A 118 -10.51 -9.25 18.67
CA SER A 118 -10.05 -10.54 19.21
C SER A 118 -10.89 -11.68 18.64
N LEU A 119 -10.38 -12.90 18.81
CA LEU A 119 -11.02 -14.13 18.35
C LEU A 119 -11.14 -15.10 19.51
N GLY A 120 -12.34 -15.64 19.74
CA GLY A 120 -12.62 -16.70 20.69
C GLY A 120 -13.36 -16.23 21.95
N GLU A 121 -13.44 -17.12 22.93
CA GLU A 121 -14.13 -16.88 24.19
C GLU A 121 -13.14 -16.70 25.35
N PHE A 122 -13.30 -15.63 26.12
CA PHE A 122 -12.44 -15.30 27.26
C PHE A 122 -13.31 -14.91 28.45
N GLY A 123 -13.28 -15.68 29.53
CA GLY A 123 -14.01 -15.34 30.77
C GLY A 123 -15.51 -15.07 30.56
N GLY A 124 -16.15 -15.75 29.61
CA GLY A 124 -17.55 -15.55 29.23
C GLY A 124 -17.83 -14.39 28.27
N PHE A 125 -16.78 -13.74 27.74
CA PHE A 125 -16.89 -12.77 26.64
C PHE A 125 -16.58 -13.48 25.33
N GLN A 126 -17.42 -13.25 24.32
CA GLN A 126 -17.29 -13.84 23.00
C GLN A 126 -16.83 -12.77 22.01
N PHE A 127 -15.79 -13.09 21.24
CA PHE A 127 -15.28 -12.25 20.16
C PHE A 127 -15.23 -13.05 18.86
N ASP A 128 -15.95 -12.57 17.84
CA ASP A 128 -16.18 -13.29 16.58
C ASP A 128 -15.44 -12.67 15.39
N ALA A 129 -14.45 -11.80 15.62
CA ALA A 129 -13.71 -11.17 14.53
C ALA A 129 -12.89 -12.18 13.74
N THR A 130 -12.60 -11.87 12.48
CA THR A 130 -11.79 -12.73 11.62
C THR A 130 -10.31 -12.41 11.72
N PHE A 131 -9.43 -13.40 11.52
CA PHE A 131 -7.98 -13.17 11.49
C PHE A 131 -7.57 -12.10 10.47
N ASP A 132 -8.24 -12.07 9.32
CA ASP A 132 -7.98 -11.10 8.26
C ASP A 132 -8.33 -9.65 8.67
N GLU A 133 -9.37 -9.45 9.49
CA GLU A 133 -9.70 -8.13 10.05
C GLU A 133 -8.63 -7.65 11.03
N LEU A 134 -8.12 -8.54 11.90
CA LEU A 134 -7.00 -8.21 12.80
C LEU A 134 -5.77 -7.74 12.02
N VAL A 135 -5.44 -8.45 10.93
CA VAL A 135 -4.33 -8.09 10.03
C VAL A 135 -4.57 -6.72 9.39
N LEU A 136 -5.80 -6.45 8.93
CA LEU A 136 -6.18 -5.19 8.31
C LEU A 136 -6.08 -4.02 9.29
N GLU A 137 -6.53 -4.18 10.53
CA GLU A 137 -6.43 -3.15 11.58
C GLU A 137 -4.99 -2.74 11.88
N ILE A 138 -4.12 -3.74 12.05
CA ILE A 138 -2.70 -3.51 12.30
C ILE A 138 -2.07 -2.78 11.11
N PHE A 139 -2.36 -3.24 9.88
CA PHE A 139 -1.91 -2.57 8.66
C PHE A 139 -2.36 -1.10 8.62
N LEU A 140 -3.63 -0.81 8.89
CA LEU A 140 -4.18 0.55 8.87
C LEU A 140 -3.53 1.45 9.92
N ASP A 141 -3.25 0.94 11.13
CA ASP A 141 -2.56 1.70 12.17
C ASP A 141 -1.13 2.07 11.75
N ILE A 142 -0.36 1.11 11.21
CA ILE A 142 1.00 1.35 10.74
C ILE A 142 1.01 2.36 9.58
N VAL A 143 0.11 2.21 8.60
CA VAL A 143 -0.03 3.16 7.49
C VAL A 143 -0.36 4.56 8.01
N SER A 144 -1.31 4.69 8.94
CA SER A 144 -1.73 5.99 9.47
C SER A 144 -0.56 6.71 10.15
N ARG A 145 0.18 6.00 11.02
CA ARG A 145 1.33 6.59 11.73
C ARG A 145 2.48 6.92 10.79
N TYR A 146 2.75 6.09 9.78
CA TYR A 146 3.77 6.40 8.79
C TYR A 146 3.43 7.68 8.01
N ARG A 147 2.14 7.93 7.74
CA ARG A 147 1.69 9.15 7.04
C ARG A 147 1.76 10.38 7.94
N GLU A 148 1.36 10.27 9.21
CA GLU A 148 1.47 11.37 10.18
C GLU A 148 2.93 11.74 10.44
N ARG A 149 3.79 10.73 10.61
CA ARG A 149 5.22 10.92 10.86
C ARG A 149 6.03 9.77 10.27
N PRO A 150 6.62 9.95 9.08
CA PRO A 150 7.44 8.93 8.44
C PRO A 150 8.59 8.43 9.33
N PHE A 151 8.85 7.13 9.26
CA PHE A 151 9.96 6.46 9.96
C PHE A 151 10.83 5.69 8.98
N ASN A 152 12.11 5.53 9.34
CA ASN A 152 13.10 4.88 8.46
C ASN A 152 13.36 3.42 8.85
N LYS A 153 13.05 3.03 10.09
CA LYS A 153 13.12 1.64 10.55
C LYS A 153 11.86 1.27 11.33
N LEU A 154 11.30 0.11 11.00
CA LEU A 154 10.17 -0.51 11.69
C LEU A 154 10.64 -1.81 12.33
N PHE A 155 10.44 -1.95 13.63
CA PHE A 155 10.76 -3.15 14.39
C PHE A 155 9.46 -3.82 14.82
N ILE A 156 9.32 -5.11 14.51
CA ILE A 156 8.17 -5.92 14.88
C ILE A 156 8.63 -6.90 15.96
N ASP A 157 8.19 -6.65 17.19
CA ASP A 157 8.51 -7.46 18.34
C ASP A 157 7.52 -8.61 18.50
N ILE A 158 8.04 -9.82 18.29
CA ILE A 158 7.28 -11.08 18.38
C ILE A 158 7.59 -11.85 19.67
N SER A 159 8.27 -11.23 20.64
CA SER A 159 8.64 -11.86 21.91
C SER A 159 7.46 -12.17 22.82
N SER A 160 6.34 -11.49 22.62
CA SER A 160 5.16 -11.59 23.48
C SER A 160 3.86 -11.59 22.70
N GLY A 161 2.83 -12.19 23.30
CA GLY A 161 1.49 -12.30 22.73
C GLY A 161 1.10 -13.75 22.47
N LEU A 162 -0.20 -13.98 22.29
CA LEU A 162 -0.70 -15.26 21.80
C LEU A 162 -0.27 -15.46 20.34
N ASN A 163 0.00 -16.71 19.96
CA ASN A 163 0.57 -17.05 18.65
C ASN A 163 -0.18 -16.38 17.48
N PHE A 164 -1.51 -16.35 17.49
CA PHE A 164 -2.27 -15.77 16.39
C PHE A 164 -2.21 -14.23 16.34
N HIS A 165 -2.11 -13.53 17.48
CA HIS A 165 -1.91 -12.07 17.48
C HIS A 165 -0.52 -11.70 16.96
N VAL A 166 0.50 -12.49 17.31
CA VAL A 166 1.86 -12.34 16.78
C VAL A 166 1.87 -12.56 15.26
N THR A 167 1.20 -13.60 14.77
CA THR A 167 1.06 -13.84 13.34
C THR A 167 0.31 -12.69 12.65
N ALA A 168 -0.79 -12.19 13.23
CA ALA A 168 -1.52 -11.05 12.69
C ALA A 168 -0.66 -9.79 12.60
N LEU A 169 0.16 -9.52 13.63
CA LEU A 169 1.11 -8.41 13.65
C LEU A 169 2.16 -8.54 12.54
N LEU A 170 2.72 -9.73 12.37
CA LEU A 170 3.69 -10.01 11.32
C LEU A 170 3.08 -9.82 9.93
N GLU A 171 1.88 -10.34 9.69
CA GLU A 171 1.19 -10.20 8.39
C GLU A 171 0.78 -8.75 8.12
N GLY A 172 0.26 -8.02 9.12
CA GLY A 172 -0.03 -6.60 9.01
C GLY A 172 1.21 -5.77 8.66
N ALA A 173 2.36 -6.08 9.26
CA ALA A 173 3.63 -5.45 8.93
C ALA A 173 4.11 -5.78 7.51
N LYS A 174 3.95 -7.03 7.05
CA LYS A 174 4.28 -7.42 5.66
C LYS A 174 3.38 -6.70 4.65
N LEU A 175 2.08 -6.58 4.92
CA LEU A 175 1.16 -5.80 4.08
C LEU A 175 1.58 -4.33 4.01
N PHE A 176 1.93 -3.74 5.15
CA PHE A 176 2.44 -2.37 5.18
C PHE A 176 3.73 -2.24 4.37
N TYR A 177 4.66 -3.19 4.49
CA TYR A 177 5.92 -3.10 3.76
C TYR A 177 5.72 -3.26 2.24
N THR A 178 4.80 -4.13 1.82
CA THR A 178 4.37 -4.25 0.42
C THR A 178 3.75 -2.94 -0.07
N PHE A 179 2.79 -2.38 0.67
CA PHE A 179 2.20 -1.07 0.39
C PHE A 179 3.28 0.02 0.25
N TYR A 180 4.24 0.07 1.17
CA TYR A 180 5.36 1.00 1.14
C TYR A 180 6.23 0.84 -0.11
N LYS A 181 6.61 -0.39 -0.48
CA LYS A 181 7.45 -0.63 -1.66
C LYS A 181 6.72 -0.27 -2.95
N LEU A 182 5.42 -0.56 -3.04
CA LEU A 182 4.59 -0.21 -4.20
C LEU A 182 4.48 1.31 -4.43
N GLN A 183 4.66 2.14 -3.41
CA GLN A 183 4.65 3.61 -3.58
C GLN A 183 6.06 4.22 -3.69
N ASN A 184 7.13 3.42 -3.57
CA ASN A 184 8.53 3.87 -3.50
C ASN A 184 9.46 2.96 -4.33
N PHE A 185 9.19 2.83 -5.62
CA PHE A 185 10.03 2.06 -6.56
C PHE A 185 11.40 2.70 -6.86
N LEU A 186 11.53 3.99 -6.59
CA LEU A 186 12.71 4.79 -6.91
C LEU A 186 13.78 4.54 -5.85
N LYS A 187 14.98 4.13 -6.29
CA LYS A 187 16.07 3.66 -5.42
C LYS A 187 16.78 4.78 -4.64
N ASP A 188 16.50 6.04 -4.96
CA ASP A 188 17.32 7.18 -4.55
C ASP A 188 16.97 7.74 -3.16
N HIS A 189 16.08 7.06 -2.42
CA HIS A 189 15.74 7.39 -1.04
C HIS A 189 16.15 6.26 -0.09
N SER A 190 16.69 6.64 1.08
CA SER A 190 17.00 5.68 2.16
C SER A 190 15.77 4.79 2.41
N PRO A 191 15.80 3.51 2.03
CA PRO A 191 14.61 2.69 2.05
C PRO A 191 14.22 2.42 3.50
N LEU A 192 12.91 2.37 3.76
CA LEU A 192 12.40 1.83 5.02
C LEU A 192 12.96 0.42 5.22
N GLU A 193 13.61 0.22 6.36
CA GLU A 193 14.04 -1.09 6.80
C GLU A 193 13.05 -1.68 7.80
N VAL A 194 12.67 -2.94 7.60
CA VAL A 194 11.80 -3.65 8.54
C VAL A 194 12.58 -4.79 9.18
N TYR A 195 12.45 -4.92 10.49
CA TYR A 195 13.16 -5.92 11.29
C TYR A 195 12.18 -6.68 12.18
N LEU A 196 12.41 -7.97 12.35
CA LEU A 196 11.81 -8.75 13.42
C LEU A 196 12.76 -8.74 14.62
N ILE A 197 12.20 -8.53 15.80
CA ILE A 197 12.93 -8.68 17.07
C ILE A 197 12.22 -9.71 17.95
N PHE A 198 13.00 -10.54 18.63
CA PHE A 198 12.47 -11.55 19.54
C PHE A 198 13.48 -11.86 20.65
N SER A 199 13.00 -12.03 21.88
CA SER A 199 13.84 -12.50 22.98
C SER A 199 13.96 -14.01 23.00
N ASP A 200 14.97 -14.51 23.70
CA ASP A 200 15.00 -15.89 24.18
C ASP A 200 13.67 -16.26 24.88
N PRO A 201 13.22 -17.54 24.78
CA PRO A 201 12.03 -18.00 25.48
C PRO A 201 12.14 -17.81 27.00
N ILE A 202 11.10 -17.23 27.59
CA ILE A 202 10.97 -17.05 29.04
C ILE A 202 10.12 -18.22 29.56
N ILE A 203 10.79 -19.28 30.03
CA ILE A 203 10.13 -20.48 30.54
C ILE A 203 10.20 -20.50 32.07
N GLY A 204 9.04 -20.57 32.74
CA GLY A 204 8.94 -20.74 34.20
C GLY A 204 9.24 -19.48 35.02
N ALA A 205 9.58 -19.66 36.30
CA ALA A 205 10.17 -18.60 37.11
C ALA A 205 11.62 -18.37 36.65
N PRO A 206 12.14 -17.13 36.62
CA PRO A 206 13.53 -16.87 36.26
C PRO A 206 14.43 -17.77 37.10
N THR A 207 15.10 -18.71 36.45
CA THR A 207 16.02 -19.63 37.11
C THR A 207 17.30 -18.88 37.45
N PRO A 208 17.95 -19.15 38.60
CA PRO A 208 19.20 -18.50 38.99
C PRO A 208 20.34 -18.65 37.96
N SER A 209 20.24 -19.62 37.04
CA SER A 209 21.23 -19.91 36.01
C SER A 209 21.12 -19.03 34.76
N LYS A 210 20.01 -18.31 34.54
CA LYS A 210 19.83 -17.43 33.37
C LYS A 210 19.51 -16.00 33.82
N ASN A 211 20.58 -15.22 34.03
CA ASN A 211 20.50 -13.83 34.52
C ASN A 211 20.08 -12.81 33.45
N PHE A 212 19.91 -13.23 32.19
CA PHE A 212 19.50 -12.36 31.09
C PHE A 212 18.78 -13.14 29.97
N TYR A 213 17.97 -12.42 29.20
CA TYR A 213 17.32 -12.90 27.97
C TYR A 213 17.87 -12.12 26.79
N GLU A 214 18.55 -12.80 25.87
CA GLU A 214 19.11 -12.15 24.68
C GLU A 214 18.00 -11.76 23.70
N ILE A 215 18.11 -10.56 23.11
CA ILE A 215 17.19 -10.08 22.07
C ILE A 215 17.89 -10.20 20.72
N HIS A 216 17.28 -11.01 19.87
CA HIS A 216 17.71 -11.28 18.52
C HIS A 216 17.02 -10.35 17.54
N LYS A 217 17.69 -10.06 16.42
CA LYS A 217 17.18 -9.19 15.35
C LYS A 217 17.45 -9.84 14.00
N THR A 218 16.43 -9.87 13.14
CA THR A 218 16.57 -10.28 11.74
C THR A 218 15.87 -9.31 10.80
N LYS A 219 16.40 -9.13 9.58
CA LYS A 219 15.82 -8.24 8.58
C LYS A 219 14.64 -8.94 7.90
N LEU A 220 13.49 -8.29 7.90
CA LEU A 220 12.31 -8.74 7.17
C LEU A 220 12.33 -8.14 5.77
N ASP A 221 12.13 -8.97 4.76
CA ASP A 221 11.99 -8.54 3.38
C ASP A 221 10.71 -9.10 2.74
N VAL A 222 10.10 -8.31 1.86
CA VAL A 222 8.95 -8.70 1.05
C VAL A 222 9.24 -8.43 -0.41
N LYS A 223 8.92 -9.40 -1.28
CA LYS A 223 9.03 -9.22 -2.73
C LYS A 223 7.77 -8.52 -3.22
N THR A 224 7.96 -7.47 -4.02
CA THR A 224 6.88 -6.76 -4.71
C THR A 224 7.09 -6.83 -6.21
N PHE A 225 6.00 -7.07 -6.93
CA PHE A 225 6.01 -7.16 -8.39
C PHE A 225 5.30 -5.94 -8.98
N PHE A 226 5.74 -5.51 -10.16
CA PHE A 226 5.01 -4.53 -10.95
C PHE A 226 3.84 -5.21 -11.65
N GLU A 227 2.78 -5.41 -10.87
CA GLU A 227 1.53 -6.07 -11.24
C GLU A 227 0.36 -5.35 -10.57
N TYR A 228 -0.72 -5.12 -11.34
CA TYR A 228 -1.87 -4.40 -10.84
C TYR A 228 -2.82 -5.36 -10.10
N PRO A 229 -3.17 -5.10 -8.82
CA PRO A 229 -3.83 -6.09 -7.96
C PRO A 229 -5.21 -6.58 -8.43
N GLN A 230 -5.94 -5.75 -9.17
CA GLN A 230 -7.27 -6.07 -9.70
C GLN A 230 -7.36 -5.57 -11.13
N LYS A 231 -7.61 -6.47 -12.08
CA LYS A 231 -7.87 -6.06 -13.46
C LYS A 231 -9.25 -5.42 -13.59
N PRO A 232 -9.44 -4.47 -14.52
CA PRO A 232 -10.76 -3.93 -14.82
C PRO A 232 -11.69 -5.01 -15.35
N GLU A 233 -12.99 -4.90 -15.09
CA GLU A 233 -13.99 -5.84 -15.63
C GLU A 233 -14.39 -5.53 -17.08
N GLY A 234 -13.88 -4.41 -17.61
CA GLY A 234 -14.14 -3.86 -18.92
C GLY A 234 -13.90 -2.36 -18.91
N ILE A 235 -14.16 -1.70 -20.03
CA ILE A 235 -14.04 -0.25 -20.12
C ILE A 235 -15.32 0.37 -20.67
N ASN A 236 -15.85 1.36 -19.96
CA ASN A 236 -16.91 2.22 -20.46
C ASN A 236 -16.35 3.64 -20.60
N VAL A 237 -15.94 3.98 -21.83
CA VAL A 237 -15.41 5.29 -22.18
C VAL A 237 -16.57 6.17 -22.63
N LYS A 238 -16.88 7.22 -21.84
CA LYS A 238 -17.79 8.28 -22.27
C LYS A 238 -17.00 9.53 -22.64
N ILE A 239 -17.44 10.18 -23.71
CA ILE A 239 -16.92 11.47 -24.14
C ILE A 239 -17.99 12.51 -23.78
N ARG A 240 -17.63 13.47 -22.92
CA ARG A 240 -18.48 14.63 -22.58
C ARG A 240 -17.64 15.88 -22.66
N GLU A 241 -18.08 16.87 -23.45
CA GLU A 241 -17.42 18.19 -23.54
C GLU A 241 -15.89 18.07 -23.76
N ASP A 242 -15.49 17.21 -24.71
CA ASP A 242 -14.10 16.90 -25.03
C ASP A 242 -13.25 16.26 -23.93
N LYS A 243 -13.89 15.76 -22.87
CA LYS A 243 -13.26 15.00 -21.80
C LYS A 243 -13.61 13.52 -21.90
N ILE A 244 -12.58 12.70 -21.72
CA ILE A 244 -12.73 11.26 -21.57
C ILE A 244 -13.00 10.94 -20.11
N ILE A 245 -14.11 10.25 -19.89
CA ILE A 245 -14.54 9.79 -18.58
C ILE A 245 -14.50 8.26 -18.59
N LEU A 246 -13.70 7.70 -17.67
CA LEU A 246 -13.61 6.26 -17.43
C LEU A 246 -14.64 5.90 -16.37
N GLU A 247 -15.88 5.65 -16.80
CA GLU A 247 -16.95 5.24 -15.89
C GLU A 247 -16.97 3.70 -15.78
N GLN A 248 -17.47 3.20 -14.65
CA GLN A 248 -17.85 1.78 -14.47
C GLN A 248 -16.77 0.73 -14.71
N THR A 249 -15.49 1.13 -14.72
CA THR A 249 -14.37 0.24 -15.01
C THR A 249 -14.13 -0.82 -13.93
N TYR A 250 -14.45 -0.46 -12.69
CA TYR A 250 -14.32 -1.28 -11.49
C TYR A 250 -15.67 -1.44 -10.76
N ASP A 251 -16.80 -1.39 -11.46
CA ASP A 251 -18.13 -1.39 -10.83
C ASP A 251 -18.36 -2.66 -9.98
N ASN A 252 -17.80 -3.82 -10.36
CA ASN A 252 -17.95 -5.03 -9.55
C ASN A 252 -16.99 -5.04 -8.35
N PHE A 253 -15.74 -4.64 -8.54
CA PHE A 253 -14.79 -4.46 -7.44
C PHE A 253 -15.24 -3.38 -6.42
N ILE A 254 -15.94 -2.34 -6.87
CA ILE A 254 -16.51 -1.34 -5.95
C ILE A 254 -17.68 -1.94 -5.16
N LYS A 255 -18.48 -2.84 -5.76
CA LYS A 255 -19.54 -3.55 -5.03
C LYS A 255 -18.95 -4.45 -3.94
N SER A 256 -17.84 -5.14 -4.18
CA SER A 256 -17.21 -5.97 -3.15
C SER A 256 -16.74 -5.14 -1.96
N LEU A 257 -16.11 -3.99 -2.21
CA LEU A 257 -15.73 -3.05 -1.14
C LEU A 257 -16.95 -2.56 -0.33
N ALA A 258 -18.08 -2.34 -0.99
CA ALA A 258 -19.32 -1.87 -0.38
C ALA A 258 -20.23 -2.99 0.16
N THR A 259 -19.80 -4.25 0.10
CA THR A 259 -20.55 -5.39 0.62
C THR A 259 -20.12 -5.67 2.06
N ILE A 260 -21.10 -5.64 2.96
CA ILE A 260 -20.91 -5.82 4.41
C ILE A 260 -21.85 -6.94 4.85
N ASN A 261 -21.32 -8.01 5.45
CA ASN A 261 -22.11 -9.19 5.84
C ASN A 261 -22.98 -9.72 4.68
N ASP A 262 -22.37 -9.89 3.50
CA ASP A 262 -23.00 -10.35 2.25
C ASP A 262 -24.15 -9.44 1.74
N LYS A 263 -24.24 -8.20 2.22
CA LYS A 263 -25.24 -7.21 1.79
C LYS A 263 -24.57 -5.97 1.22
N LEU A 264 -25.02 -5.57 0.04
CA LEU A 264 -24.52 -4.37 -0.63
C LEU A 264 -25.09 -3.10 0.01
N ASP A 265 -24.22 -2.21 0.46
CA ASP A 265 -24.58 -0.85 0.87
C ASP A 265 -24.49 0.10 -0.33
N GLU A 266 -25.65 0.53 -0.85
CA GLU A 266 -25.73 1.41 -2.02
C GLU A 266 -25.17 2.83 -1.78
N ASN A 267 -25.21 3.34 -0.53
CA ASN A 267 -24.62 4.63 -0.22
C ASN A 267 -23.09 4.52 -0.21
N LEU A 268 -22.56 3.49 0.44
CA LEU A 268 -21.11 3.25 0.49
C LEU A 268 -20.55 2.98 -0.91
N LYS A 269 -21.26 2.17 -1.71
CA LYS A 269 -20.94 1.92 -3.12
C LYS A 269 -20.87 3.21 -3.94
N ARG A 270 -21.82 4.14 -3.76
CA ARG A 270 -21.81 5.43 -4.45
C ARG A 270 -20.57 6.24 -4.06
N GLU A 271 -20.27 6.33 -2.76
CA GLU A 271 -19.09 7.05 -2.27
C GLU A 271 -17.78 6.45 -2.81
N PHE A 272 -17.64 5.12 -2.73
CA PHE A 272 -16.48 4.40 -3.27
C PHE A 272 -16.36 4.58 -4.78
N LYS A 273 -17.47 4.50 -5.52
CA LYS A 273 -17.47 4.73 -6.96
C LYS A 273 -16.99 6.13 -7.32
N GLU A 274 -17.48 7.16 -6.62
CA GLU A 274 -17.10 8.55 -6.88
C GLU A 274 -15.64 8.85 -6.54
N LYS A 275 -15.14 8.31 -5.42
CA LYS A 275 -13.79 8.63 -4.91
C LYS A 275 -12.69 7.73 -5.45
N LEU A 276 -12.97 6.45 -5.68
CA LEU A 276 -11.94 5.43 -5.96
C LEU A 276 -11.92 4.96 -7.41
N ASN A 277 -13.09 4.79 -8.07
CA ASN A 277 -13.12 4.27 -9.44
C ASN A 277 -12.24 5.08 -10.40
N PRO A 278 -12.26 6.44 -10.41
CA PRO A 278 -11.35 7.20 -11.26
C PRO A 278 -9.87 6.92 -10.99
N LEU A 279 -9.47 6.82 -9.71
CA LEU A 279 -8.08 6.54 -9.33
C LEU A 279 -7.66 5.15 -9.76
N PHE A 280 -8.54 4.16 -9.61
CA PHE A 280 -8.29 2.79 -10.07
C PHE A 280 -8.18 2.71 -11.60
N SER A 281 -9.03 3.42 -12.33
CA SER A 281 -8.98 3.44 -13.80
C SER A 281 -7.72 4.10 -14.32
N TYR A 282 -7.35 5.29 -13.82
CA TYR A 282 -6.13 5.96 -14.25
C TYR A 282 -4.87 5.20 -13.77
N GLY A 283 -4.87 4.66 -12.56
CA GLY A 283 -3.80 3.78 -12.08
C GLY A 283 -3.54 2.61 -13.03
N TYR A 284 -4.61 1.95 -13.49
CA TYR A 284 -4.50 0.85 -14.45
C TYR A 284 -4.01 1.31 -15.83
N LEU A 285 -4.48 2.46 -16.32
CA LEU A 285 -4.04 3.02 -17.60
C LEU A 285 -2.53 3.21 -17.64
N PHE A 286 -1.96 3.88 -16.64
CA PHE A 286 -0.52 4.13 -16.60
C PHE A 286 0.28 2.86 -16.31
N TYR A 287 -0.24 1.97 -15.45
CA TYR A 287 0.34 0.64 -15.25
C TYR A 287 0.41 -0.13 -16.58
N SER A 288 -0.70 -0.23 -17.30
CA SER A 288 -0.80 -0.98 -18.56
C SER A 288 0.11 -0.39 -19.63
N ALA A 289 0.17 0.94 -19.75
CA ALA A 289 1.07 1.62 -20.68
C ALA A 289 2.55 1.31 -20.38
N ILE A 290 2.97 1.33 -19.12
CA ILE A 290 4.35 1.00 -18.72
C ILE A 290 4.63 -0.49 -18.95
N LYS A 291 3.74 -1.35 -18.46
CA LYS A 291 3.88 -2.82 -18.53
C LYS A 291 4.01 -3.30 -19.97
N ASN A 292 3.17 -2.76 -20.85
CA ASN A 292 3.09 -3.15 -22.27
C ASN A 292 3.97 -2.30 -23.20
N ASN A 293 4.91 -1.54 -22.64
CA ASN A 293 5.91 -0.78 -23.41
C ASN A 293 5.30 0.25 -24.38
N VAL A 294 4.29 0.99 -23.94
CA VAL A 294 3.60 2.02 -24.74
C VAL A 294 3.89 3.42 -24.18
N PRO A 295 5.08 3.99 -24.43
CA PRO A 295 5.52 5.23 -23.77
C PRO A 295 4.75 6.47 -24.22
N LEU A 296 4.24 6.52 -25.46
CA LEU A 296 3.54 7.70 -25.98
C LEU A 296 2.23 7.99 -25.23
N VAL A 297 1.59 6.94 -24.66
CA VAL A 297 0.40 7.07 -23.80
C VAL A 297 0.69 7.90 -22.55
N LEU A 298 1.91 7.80 -22.00
CA LEU A 298 2.31 8.50 -20.78
C LEU A 298 2.36 10.03 -20.96
N TYR A 299 2.50 10.49 -22.20
CA TYR A 299 2.46 11.92 -22.56
C TYR A 299 1.10 12.37 -23.10
N THR A 300 0.23 11.41 -23.45
CA THR A 300 -1.07 11.69 -24.07
C THR A 300 -2.16 11.93 -23.02
N PHE A 301 -2.14 11.13 -21.95
CA PHE A 301 -3.11 11.21 -20.86
C PHE A 301 -2.51 11.94 -19.67
N LYS A 302 -3.35 12.74 -19.00
CA LYS A 302 -2.98 13.42 -17.76
C LYS A 302 -3.19 12.47 -16.59
N TYR A 303 -2.13 12.24 -15.80
CA TYR A 303 -2.26 11.56 -14.51
C TYR A 303 -2.76 12.53 -13.43
N ASP A 304 -3.31 11.97 -12.36
CA ASP A 304 -3.74 12.73 -11.19
C ASP A 304 -2.54 13.28 -10.42
N ASN A 305 -2.71 14.44 -9.79
CA ASN A 305 -1.69 14.95 -8.88
C ASN A 305 -1.54 14.00 -7.66
N LEU A 306 -0.40 14.07 -6.98
CA LEU A 306 -0.11 13.17 -5.86
C LEU A 306 -1.08 13.38 -4.68
N GLU A 307 -1.53 14.62 -4.46
CA GLU A 307 -2.49 14.99 -3.41
C GLU A 307 -3.82 14.27 -3.58
N LYS A 308 -4.38 14.23 -4.80
CA LYS A 308 -5.63 13.53 -5.08
C LYS A 308 -5.52 12.01 -4.83
N ILE A 309 -4.36 11.41 -5.08
CA ILE A 309 -4.11 10.00 -4.77
C ILE A 309 -4.01 9.80 -3.26
N GLU A 310 -3.34 10.71 -2.55
CA GLU A 310 -3.30 10.73 -1.08
C GLU A 310 -4.68 10.89 -0.45
N ASP A 311 -5.54 11.73 -1.03
CA ASP A 311 -6.92 11.90 -0.59
C ASP A 311 -7.70 10.60 -0.76
N GLY A 312 -7.51 9.89 -1.87
CA GLY A 312 -8.08 8.56 -2.08
C GLY A 312 -7.63 7.53 -1.04
N ILE A 313 -6.33 7.52 -0.71
CA ILE A 313 -5.78 6.66 0.34
C ILE A 313 -6.37 7.04 1.71
N THR A 314 -6.46 8.34 2.02
CA THR A 314 -7.03 8.83 3.29
C THR A 314 -8.49 8.44 3.42
N PHE A 315 -9.27 8.66 2.37
CA PHE A 315 -10.67 8.30 2.31
C PHE A 315 -10.85 6.79 2.56
N LEU A 316 -10.05 5.94 1.92
CA LEU A 316 -10.10 4.49 2.13
C LEU A 316 -9.74 4.13 3.58
N ILE A 317 -8.67 4.70 4.15
CA ILE A 317 -8.29 4.46 5.56
C ILE A 317 -9.43 4.83 6.51
N THR A 318 -9.99 6.03 6.37
CA THR A 318 -11.06 6.51 7.25
C THR A 318 -12.27 5.61 7.15
N LYS A 319 -12.74 5.30 5.93
CA LYS A 319 -13.91 4.45 5.73
C LYS A 319 -13.70 3.04 6.25
N THR A 320 -12.54 2.43 6.01
CA THR A 320 -12.24 1.09 6.55
C THR A 320 -12.17 1.09 8.07
N LYS A 321 -11.57 2.11 8.69
CA LYS A 321 -11.55 2.25 10.16
C LYS A 321 -12.95 2.43 10.74
N ASP A 322 -13.79 3.26 10.13
CA ASP A 322 -15.16 3.48 10.57
C ASP A 322 -15.94 2.15 10.56
N LEU A 323 -15.81 1.37 9.48
CA LEU A 323 -16.44 0.06 9.32
C LEU A 323 -15.98 -0.96 10.37
N LEU A 324 -14.67 -0.99 10.66
CA LEU A 324 -14.09 -1.86 11.69
C LEU A 324 -14.50 -1.44 13.11
N SER A 325 -14.65 -0.14 13.37
CA SER A 325 -14.87 0.39 14.72
C SER A 325 -16.30 0.29 15.27
N ASN A 326 -17.24 -0.32 14.53
CA ASN A 326 -18.65 -0.41 14.92
C ASN A 326 -18.86 -1.17 16.24
N THR A 327 -18.17 -2.30 16.41
CA THR A 327 -18.18 -3.11 17.63
C THR A 327 -16.98 -4.03 17.63
N PHE A 328 -16.31 -4.17 18.79
CA PHE A 328 -15.20 -5.10 18.97
C PHE A 328 -15.67 -6.55 19.18
N GLN A 329 -16.98 -6.79 19.32
CA GLN A 329 -17.53 -8.12 19.59
C GLN A 329 -17.69 -8.97 18.32
N LYS A 330 -18.19 -8.36 17.24
CA LYS A 330 -18.60 -9.04 16.01
C LYS A 330 -17.66 -8.68 14.87
N PRO A 331 -17.53 -9.54 13.85
CA PRO A 331 -16.79 -9.17 12.66
C PRO A 331 -17.48 -7.96 12.00
N ALA A 332 -16.68 -7.11 11.37
CA ALA A 332 -17.20 -6.04 10.53
C ALA A 332 -17.85 -6.62 9.26
N GLY A 333 -17.50 -7.85 8.88
CA GLY A 333 -18.11 -8.55 7.76
C GLY A 333 -17.61 -8.04 6.42
N LEU A 334 -16.37 -7.55 6.38
CA LEU A 334 -15.73 -6.97 5.21
C LEU A 334 -15.12 -8.04 4.31
N GLU A 335 -15.15 -7.80 3.00
CA GLU A 335 -14.31 -8.55 2.07
C GLU A 335 -12.87 -8.02 2.13
N VAL A 336 -12.10 -8.48 3.13
CA VAL A 336 -10.77 -7.95 3.46
C VAL A 336 -9.79 -7.98 2.27
N ASP A 337 -9.85 -9.01 1.42
CA ASP A 337 -9.01 -9.10 0.21
C ASP A 337 -9.26 -7.93 -0.75
N SER A 338 -10.52 -7.54 -0.93
CA SER A 338 -10.88 -6.37 -1.74
C SER A 338 -10.27 -5.08 -1.18
N PHE A 339 -10.28 -4.88 0.15
CA PHE A 339 -9.61 -3.74 0.77
C PHE A 339 -8.09 -3.77 0.58
N LYS A 340 -7.44 -4.93 0.77
CA LYS A 340 -5.99 -5.12 0.53
C LYS A 340 -5.62 -4.72 -0.91
N LYS A 341 -6.37 -5.22 -1.90
CA LYS A 341 -6.19 -4.88 -3.32
C LYS A 341 -6.36 -3.39 -3.58
N ALA A 342 -7.40 -2.77 -3.04
CA ALA A 342 -7.66 -1.34 -3.19
C ALA A 342 -6.50 -0.49 -2.68
N PHE A 343 -5.95 -0.81 -1.51
CA PHE A 343 -4.76 -0.15 -0.98
C PHE A 343 -3.53 -0.31 -1.88
N PHE A 344 -3.29 -1.51 -2.39
CA PHE A 344 -2.16 -1.77 -3.29
C PHE A 344 -2.33 -1.10 -4.66
N MET A 345 -3.54 -0.99 -5.21
CA MET A 345 -3.81 -0.25 -6.44
C MET A 345 -3.46 1.22 -6.27
N LEU A 346 -3.88 1.86 -5.18
CA LEU A 346 -3.56 3.26 -4.88
C LEU A 346 -2.06 3.47 -4.62
N ALA A 347 -1.42 2.56 -3.89
CA ALA A 347 0.01 2.61 -3.63
C ALA A 347 0.83 2.52 -4.92
N LEU A 348 0.49 1.54 -5.77
CA LEU A 348 1.10 1.34 -7.08
C LEU A 348 0.91 2.58 -7.96
N TYR A 349 -0.31 3.14 -8.02
CA TYR A 349 -0.57 4.34 -8.80
C TYR A 349 0.26 5.53 -8.30
N LYS A 350 0.33 5.74 -6.97
CA LYS A 350 1.20 6.75 -6.37
C LYS A 350 2.67 6.56 -6.77
N GLY A 351 3.16 5.32 -6.71
CA GLY A 351 4.52 4.96 -7.11
C GLY A 351 4.80 5.27 -8.58
N ILE A 352 3.85 4.95 -9.47
CA ILE A 352 3.91 5.28 -10.90
C ILE A 352 3.99 6.79 -11.09
N VAL A 353 3.09 7.58 -10.48
CA VAL A 353 3.07 9.04 -10.65
C VAL A 353 4.35 9.69 -10.13
N LYS A 354 4.92 9.22 -9.02
CA LYS A 354 6.24 9.69 -8.56
C LYS A 354 7.33 9.44 -9.59
N ALA A 355 7.39 8.23 -10.15
CA ALA A 355 8.38 7.89 -11.17
C ALA A 355 8.22 8.72 -12.46
N LEU A 356 6.99 8.95 -12.91
CA LEU A 356 6.72 9.82 -14.06
C LEU A 356 7.18 11.26 -13.80
N LYS A 357 6.87 11.81 -12.62
CA LYS A 357 7.29 13.16 -12.22
C LYS A 357 8.81 13.31 -12.12
N GLU A 358 9.50 12.34 -11.53
CA GLU A 358 10.97 12.36 -11.42
C GLU A 358 11.65 12.38 -12.79
N LYS A 359 11.06 11.67 -13.77
CA LYS A 359 11.54 11.65 -15.16
C LYS A 359 11.01 12.84 -16.01
N GLY A 360 10.29 13.79 -15.41
CA GLY A 360 9.75 14.96 -16.11
C GLY A 360 8.64 14.66 -17.12
N ILE A 361 8.04 13.47 -17.05
CA ILE A 361 6.97 13.06 -17.97
C ILE A 361 5.69 13.77 -17.56
N THR A 362 5.16 14.62 -18.44
CA THR A 362 3.87 15.30 -18.25
C THR A 362 3.07 15.26 -19.54
N GLN A 363 1.75 15.51 -19.45
CA GLN A 363 0.90 15.57 -20.63
C GLN A 363 1.36 16.71 -21.56
N LYS A 364 1.50 16.42 -22.86
CA LYS A 364 1.89 17.40 -23.88
C LYS A 364 1.37 17.03 -25.26
N PRO A 365 1.24 17.99 -26.19
CA PRO A 365 0.66 17.73 -27.51
C PRO A 365 1.55 16.89 -28.42
N GLU A 366 2.87 16.89 -28.20
CA GLU A 366 3.86 16.18 -29.01
C GLU A 366 5.12 15.83 -28.20
N VAL A 367 5.82 14.77 -28.60
CA VAL A 367 7.03 14.25 -27.95
C VAL A 367 8.12 14.08 -29.00
N THR A 368 9.38 14.36 -28.66
CA THR A 368 10.48 14.07 -29.59
C THR A 368 10.98 12.62 -29.46
N VAL A 369 11.47 12.04 -30.55
CA VAL A 369 12.16 10.74 -30.51
C VAL A 369 13.38 10.78 -29.57
N ALA A 370 14.09 11.92 -29.53
CA ALA A 370 15.24 12.12 -28.65
C ALA A 370 14.86 12.05 -27.16
N GLU A 371 13.71 12.62 -26.79
CA GLU A 371 13.21 12.56 -25.42
C GLU A 371 12.77 11.14 -25.02
N LEU A 372 12.09 10.42 -25.92
CA LEU A 372 11.76 9.01 -25.68
C LEU A 372 13.03 8.18 -25.46
N LYS A 373 14.08 8.44 -26.23
CA LYS A 373 15.38 7.79 -26.00
C LYS A 373 15.95 8.12 -24.63
N ALA A 374 16.03 9.41 -24.28
CA ALA A 374 16.65 9.85 -23.04
C ALA A 374 16.00 9.27 -21.77
N ILE A 375 14.69 9.02 -21.82
CA ILE A 375 13.91 8.56 -20.65
C ILE A 375 13.78 7.03 -20.61
N PHE A 376 13.65 6.37 -21.76
CA PHE A 376 13.28 4.95 -21.83
C PHE A 376 14.38 4.04 -22.38
N ILE A 377 15.41 4.57 -23.04
CA ILE A 377 16.47 3.79 -23.69
C ILE A 377 17.81 4.02 -22.98
N LYS A 378 18.60 2.94 -22.91
CA LYS A 378 19.83 2.85 -22.11
C LYS A 378 20.86 3.91 -22.48
N ASP A 379 21.24 4.68 -21.45
CA ASP A 379 22.45 5.49 -21.23
C ASP A 379 22.49 5.98 -19.76
N LYS A 380 21.33 5.97 -19.08
CA LYS A 380 21.10 6.25 -17.65
C LYS A 380 20.05 5.26 -17.09
N PRO A 381 19.78 5.23 -15.77
CA PRO A 381 18.60 4.56 -15.24
C PRO A 381 17.32 5.10 -15.91
N THR A 382 16.69 4.25 -16.72
CA THR A 382 15.46 4.52 -17.47
C THR A 382 14.25 4.45 -16.54
N LEU A 383 13.09 4.88 -17.03
CA LEU A 383 11.83 4.65 -16.31
C LEU A 383 11.57 3.15 -16.06
N TYR A 384 11.95 2.28 -17.00
CA TYR A 384 11.71 0.83 -16.89
C TYR A 384 12.56 0.16 -15.80
N ASP A 385 13.72 0.71 -15.48
CA ASP A 385 14.58 0.20 -14.38
C ASP A 385 13.88 0.30 -13.02
N SER A 386 13.07 1.35 -12.81
CA SER A 386 12.27 1.53 -11.59
C SER A 386 11.28 0.39 -11.37
N PHE A 387 10.81 -0.25 -12.45
CA PHE A 387 9.79 -1.30 -12.40
C PHE A 387 10.32 -2.70 -12.71
N ASN A 388 11.64 -2.86 -12.83
CA ASN A 388 12.30 -4.10 -13.24
C ASN A 388 11.81 -4.63 -14.61
N LEU A 389 11.58 -3.72 -15.57
CA LEU A 389 11.11 -4.03 -16.93
C LEU A 389 12.22 -3.87 -17.98
N LEU A 390 13.40 -4.42 -17.69
CA LEU A 390 14.64 -4.16 -18.46
C LEU A 390 14.53 -4.45 -19.97
N LEU A 391 13.73 -5.45 -20.35
CA LEU A 391 13.53 -5.83 -21.76
C LEU A 391 12.76 -4.76 -22.55
N ASN A 392 11.86 -4.02 -21.90
CA ASN A 392 11.03 -2.99 -22.56
C ASN A 392 11.91 -1.92 -23.23
N SER A 393 12.99 -1.52 -22.55
CA SER A 393 13.98 -0.56 -23.07
C SER A 393 14.60 -1.02 -24.40
N TRP A 394 14.97 -2.30 -24.50
CA TRP A 394 15.58 -2.87 -25.71
C TRP A 394 14.58 -2.96 -26.86
N TYR A 395 13.37 -3.47 -26.61
CA TYR A 395 12.32 -3.55 -27.62
C TYR A 395 11.93 -2.17 -28.14
N LEU A 396 11.77 -1.20 -27.25
CA LEU A 396 11.45 0.17 -27.63
C LEU A 396 12.57 0.79 -28.49
N GLY A 397 13.83 0.55 -28.14
CA GLY A 397 14.98 1.01 -28.92
C GLY A 397 14.95 0.50 -30.36
N ARG A 398 14.59 -0.77 -30.55
CA ARG A 398 14.41 -1.38 -31.88
C ARG A 398 13.25 -0.74 -32.65
N GLU A 399 12.11 -0.54 -32.00
CA GLU A 399 10.95 0.10 -32.65
C GLU A 399 11.22 1.56 -33.02
N LEU A 400 11.89 2.34 -32.16
CA LEU A 400 12.27 3.70 -32.51
C LEU A 400 13.25 3.73 -33.68
N HIS A 401 14.21 2.80 -33.70
CA HIS A 401 15.17 2.70 -34.79
C HIS A 401 14.47 2.40 -36.12
N ASN A 402 13.64 1.36 -36.13
CA ASN A 402 12.97 0.86 -37.32
C ASN A 402 11.92 1.81 -37.87
N ASN A 403 11.22 2.58 -37.04
CA ASN A 403 10.12 3.42 -37.50
C ASN A 403 10.52 4.89 -37.71
N PHE A 404 11.58 5.39 -37.05
CA PHE A 404 11.87 6.83 -37.04
C PHE A 404 13.32 7.23 -37.31
N ILE A 405 14.30 6.33 -37.19
CA ILE A 405 15.72 6.72 -37.24
C ILE A 405 16.42 6.21 -38.49
N LYS A 406 16.02 5.06 -39.04
CA LYS A 406 16.56 4.55 -40.31
C LYS A 406 16.46 5.62 -41.39
N ASP A 407 17.58 5.89 -42.08
CA ASP A 407 17.69 6.97 -43.06
C ASP A 407 16.62 6.85 -44.16
N GLU A 408 16.37 5.63 -44.65
CA GLU A 408 15.33 5.31 -45.65
C GLU A 408 13.92 5.82 -45.29
N ILE A 409 13.62 5.96 -43.99
CA ILE A 409 12.34 6.45 -43.48
C ILE A 409 12.47 7.90 -43.05
N LYS A 410 13.52 8.24 -42.29
CA LYS A 410 13.76 9.57 -41.73
C LYS A 410 13.81 10.67 -42.81
N VAL A 411 14.31 10.36 -44.01
CA VAL A 411 14.35 11.32 -45.14
C VAL A 411 12.98 11.61 -45.74
N LYS A 412 11.98 10.73 -45.51
CA LYS A 412 10.62 10.88 -46.05
C LYS A 412 9.75 11.84 -45.21
N PHE A 413 10.10 12.08 -43.95
CA PHE A 413 9.30 12.91 -43.06
C PHE A 413 9.26 14.38 -43.48
N THR A 414 8.09 15.00 -43.32
CA THR A 414 7.81 16.40 -43.70
C THR A 414 7.67 17.30 -42.48
N SER A 415 7.68 18.62 -42.69
CA SER A 415 7.41 19.63 -41.64
C SER A 415 5.96 19.60 -41.13
N GLU A 416 5.04 19.05 -41.92
CA GLU A 416 3.64 18.86 -41.53
C GLU A 416 3.42 17.51 -40.86
N TYR A 417 2.45 17.47 -39.94
CA TYR A 417 2.00 16.23 -39.32
C TYR A 417 1.31 15.36 -40.34
N LYS A 418 1.86 14.16 -40.55
CA LYS A 418 1.27 13.13 -41.40
C LYS A 418 1.20 11.79 -40.67
N PRO A 419 0.18 10.96 -40.93
CA PRO A 419 0.11 9.61 -40.41
C PRO A 419 1.37 8.79 -40.72
N LEU A 420 1.81 7.95 -39.78
CA LEU A 420 2.98 7.09 -39.98
C LEU A 420 2.82 6.11 -41.16
N THR A 421 1.57 5.76 -41.51
CA THR A 421 1.24 4.97 -42.70
C THR A 421 1.71 5.58 -44.02
N GLU A 422 1.88 6.90 -44.11
CA GLU A 422 2.33 7.55 -45.35
C GLU A 422 3.84 7.35 -45.60
N PHE A 423 4.61 7.00 -44.57
CA PHE A 423 6.07 6.92 -44.65
C PHE A 423 6.61 5.49 -44.67
N ILE A 424 5.85 4.52 -44.16
CA ILE A 424 6.28 3.13 -44.03
C ILE A 424 5.37 2.22 -44.88
N GLU A 425 6.00 1.48 -45.80
CA GLU A 425 5.32 0.57 -46.72
C GLU A 425 4.53 -0.53 -45.99
N GLY A 426 3.34 -0.83 -46.52
CA GLY A 426 2.42 -1.84 -46.01
C GLY A 426 0.97 -1.49 -46.36
N LYS A 427 0.13 -2.51 -46.58
CA LYS A 427 -1.32 -2.30 -46.79
C LYS A 427 -1.99 -2.05 -45.44
N TYR A 428 -2.27 -0.79 -45.14
CA TYR A 428 -3.10 -0.39 -44.00
C TYR A 428 -4.37 0.25 -44.54
N GLU A 429 -5.51 -0.38 -44.30
CA GLU A 429 -6.81 0.15 -44.69
C GLU A 429 -7.55 0.65 -43.44
N GLY A 430 -7.78 1.97 -43.36
CA GLY A 430 -8.62 2.60 -42.34
C GLY A 430 -7.94 3.60 -41.41
N GLY A 431 -8.71 4.16 -40.48
CA GLY A 431 -8.25 5.07 -39.44
C GLY A 431 -7.86 4.35 -38.15
N CYS A 432 -7.50 5.11 -37.13
CA CYS A 432 -7.12 4.56 -35.81
C CYS A 432 -8.25 3.75 -35.17
N ASP A 433 -9.51 4.01 -35.50
CA ASP A 433 -10.68 3.21 -35.09
C ASP A 433 -10.55 1.72 -35.44
N LYS A 434 -9.83 1.41 -36.53
CA LYS A 434 -9.53 0.04 -36.97
C LYS A 434 -8.17 -0.48 -36.49
N ALA A 435 -7.48 0.23 -35.60
CA ALA A 435 -6.19 -0.20 -35.08
C ALA A 435 -6.30 -1.59 -34.44
N ASP A 436 -5.47 -2.50 -34.94
CA ASP A 436 -5.38 -3.85 -34.42
C ASP A 436 -4.63 -3.85 -33.09
N LYS A 437 -5.23 -4.48 -32.07
CA LYS A 437 -4.69 -4.56 -30.71
C LYS A 437 -3.30 -5.19 -30.68
N ARG A 438 -3.10 -6.27 -31.45
CA ARG A 438 -1.82 -6.99 -31.48
C ARG A 438 -0.73 -6.10 -32.10
N ASN A 439 -1.02 -5.41 -33.19
CA ASN A 439 -0.09 -4.48 -33.83
C ASN A 439 0.23 -3.31 -32.90
N PHE A 440 -0.77 -2.72 -32.24
CA PHE A 440 -0.54 -1.62 -31.30
C PHE A 440 0.44 -2.04 -30.20
N LEU A 441 0.22 -3.18 -29.55
CA LEU A 441 1.09 -3.64 -28.46
C LEU A 441 2.47 -4.12 -28.97
N ALA A 442 2.51 -4.83 -30.10
CA ALA A 442 3.77 -5.32 -30.68
C ALA A 442 4.70 -4.19 -31.13
N HIS A 443 4.15 -3.04 -31.54
CA HIS A 443 4.89 -1.88 -32.00
C HIS A 443 5.04 -0.80 -30.92
N CYS A 444 5.02 -1.17 -29.63
CA CYS A 444 5.21 -0.24 -28.51
C CYS A 444 4.21 0.94 -28.52
N GLY A 445 3.01 0.69 -29.04
CA GLY A 445 1.95 1.67 -29.28
C GLY A 445 2.21 2.64 -30.42
N PHE A 446 3.21 2.41 -31.27
CA PHE A 446 3.43 3.14 -32.51
C PHE A 446 2.64 2.54 -33.68
N GLU A 447 1.37 2.19 -33.42
CA GLU A 447 0.47 1.69 -34.46
C GLU A 447 0.31 2.78 -35.54
N ARG A 448 0.56 2.40 -36.79
CA ARG A 448 0.78 3.36 -37.88
C ARG A 448 -0.45 4.20 -38.18
N THR A 449 -1.64 3.66 -37.98
CA THR A 449 -2.92 4.35 -38.21
C THR A 449 -3.28 5.32 -37.09
N CYS A 450 -2.63 5.20 -35.92
CA CYS A 450 -2.87 6.05 -34.75
C CYS A 450 -1.80 7.11 -34.52
N VAL A 451 -0.59 6.96 -35.05
CA VAL A 451 0.52 7.90 -34.83
C VAL A 451 0.69 8.86 -36.00
N GLU A 452 0.93 10.14 -35.67
CA GLU A 452 1.37 11.16 -36.61
C GLU A 452 2.81 11.55 -36.32
N VAL A 453 3.54 11.87 -37.39
CA VAL A 453 4.94 12.27 -37.35
C VAL A 453 5.13 13.56 -38.13
N LYS A 454 5.97 14.46 -37.60
CA LYS A 454 6.57 15.57 -38.35
C LYS A 454 8.07 15.62 -38.08
N LYS A 455 8.81 16.25 -38.99
CA LYS A 455 10.23 16.53 -38.87
C LYS A 455 10.47 18.03 -39.04
N ASP A 456 11.09 18.65 -38.05
CA ASP A 456 11.52 20.06 -38.10
C ASP A 456 13.04 20.12 -37.89
N GLY A 457 13.77 20.48 -38.94
CA GLY A 457 15.22 20.28 -39.02
C GLY A 457 15.59 18.81 -38.80
N GLU A 458 16.45 18.55 -37.81
CA GLU A 458 16.84 17.19 -37.41
C GLU A 458 15.93 16.56 -36.35
N THR A 459 14.94 17.31 -35.84
CA THR A 459 14.08 16.86 -34.74
C THR A 459 12.83 16.18 -35.27
N ILE A 460 12.56 14.98 -34.75
CA ILE A 460 11.38 14.18 -35.11
C ILE A 460 10.40 14.23 -33.96
N TYR A 461 9.18 14.69 -34.25
CA TYR A 461 8.08 14.81 -33.29
C TYR A 461 7.02 13.76 -33.57
N LEU A 462 6.51 13.16 -32.50
CA LEU A 462 5.50 12.12 -32.48
C LEU A 462 4.30 12.56 -31.65
N ARG A 463 3.11 12.20 -32.10
CA ARG A 463 1.88 12.27 -31.31
C ARG A 463 0.88 11.23 -31.78
N TYR A 464 -0.09 10.90 -30.95
CA TYR A 464 -1.29 10.23 -31.45
C TYR A 464 -2.14 11.22 -32.26
N LYS A 465 -2.86 10.72 -33.27
CA LYS A 465 -3.85 11.49 -34.03
C LYS A 465 -4.77 12.25 -33.07
N PRO A 466 -4.93 13.57 -33.23
CA PRO A 466 -5.77 14.35 -32.35
C PRO A 466 -7.23 13.86 -32.45
N GLY A 467 -7.94 13.87 -31.32
CA GLY A 467 -9.35 13.49 -31.26
C GLY A 467 -9.66 12.48 -30.16
N ASN A 468 -10.92 12.47 -29.73
CA ASN A 468 -11.37 11.60 -28.65
C ASN A 468 -11.52 10.14 -29.09
N GLU A 469 -11.81 9.88 -30.37
CA GLU A 469 -11.90 8.51 -30.90
C GLU A 469 -10.56 7.77 -30.84
N THR A 470 -9.46 8.42 -31.23
CA THR A 470 -8.10 7.87 -31.10
C THR A 470 -7.79 7.49 -29.65
N LYS A 471 -8.05 8.42 -28.73
CA LYS A 471 -7.81 8.19 -27.30
C LYS A 471 -8.71 7.08 -26.75
N LYS A 472 -9.98 7.04 -27.14
CA LYS A 472 -10.93 5.98 -26.78
C LYS A 472 -10.42 4.61 -27.23
N LYS A 473 -9.98 4.49 -28.49
CA LYS A 473 -9.43 3.23 -29.00
C LYS A 473 -8.18 2.76 -28.26
N ILE A 474 -7.27 3.68 -27.95
CA ILE A 474 -6.08 3.39 -27.14
C ILE A 474 -6.48 2.86 -25.76
N LEU A 475 -7.48 3.46 -25.13
CA LEU A 475 -8.00 3.00 -23.85
C LEU A 475 -8.64 1.61 -23.95
N GLU A 476 -9.44 1.34 -24.98
CA GLU A 476 -9.98 -0.01 -25.24
C GLU A 476 -8.85 -1.06 -25.33
N ILE A 477 -7.82 -0.79 -26.14
CA ILE A 477 -6.67 -1.69 -26.30
C ILE A 477 -5.96 -1.96 -24.97
N LEU A 478 -5.71 -0.92 -24.16
CA LEU A 478 -4.95 -1.05 -22.91
C LEU A 478 -5.74 -1.70 -21.77
N PHE A 479 -7.07 -1.68 -21.82
CA PHE A 479 -7.96 -2.23 -20.79
C PHE A 479 -8.40 -3.66 -21.05
N GLU A 480 -8.20 -4.19 -22.26
CA GLU A 480 -8.52 -5.58 -22.60
C GLU A 480 -7.34 -6.57 -22.38
N ILE A 481 -6.25 -6.17 -21.74
CA ILE A 481 -5.05 -6.99 -21.46
C ILE A 481 -5.15 -7.60 -20.07
#